data_AF-A0A428RS42-F1
#
_entry.id   AF-A0A428RS42-F1
#
_cell.length_a   1.000
_cell.length_b   1.000
_cell.length_c   1.000
_cell.angle_alpha   90.00
_cell.angle_beta   90.00
_cell.angle_gamma   90.00
#
_symmetry.space_group_name_H-M   'P 1'
#
loop_
_entity.id
_entity.type
_entity.pdbx_description
1 polymer ?
#
loop_
_entity_poly.entity_id
_entity_poly.type
_entity_poly.pdbx_seq_one_letter_code
_entity_poly.pdbx_strand_id
1 'polypeptide(L)'
;MPRGKKRSASEVKSEPERPPPALRPEPKVGNQRKFLITRKDAMKRAGGVETRICDMSFDQVALIPSMRRWLNRPVIKVLSERMKKKLFDWCQQYDPSWLSLLFEAKGNDMTSYEYTAEEEDPILAEPQFQALRELLMELPPDRDAYKNLWNFARLVTTHSQRVYLVEEVRDYRKDLEYIPGKDGSTGILLPRN
;
A
#
# COMPACT_ATOMS: atom_id res chain seq x y z
N MET A 1 -13.07 0.48 76.73
CA MET A 1 -13.60 -0.58 75.83
C MET A 1 -14.07 0.07 74.54
N PRO A 2 -13.47 -0.25 73.39
CA PRO A 2 -14.25 -0.48 72.18
C PRO A 2 -13.80 -1.77 71.46
N ARG A 3 -14.74 -2.58 71.00
CA ARG A 3 -14.49 -3.79 70.18
C ARG A 3 -15.67 -4.01 69.22
N GLY A 4 -15.34 -4.26 67.95
CA GLY A 4 -16.09 -5.24 67.15
C GLY A 4 -16.73 -4.78 65.85
N LYS A 5 -15.99 -4.93 64.74
CA LYS A 5 -16.42 -5.01 63.33
C LYS A 5 -17.55 -6.03 63.07
N LYS A 6 -18.46 -5.73 62.14
CA LYS A 6 -19.00 -6.64 61.07
C LYS A 6 -19.44 -5.77 59.87
N ARG A 7 -18.68 -5.75 58.76
CA ARG A 7 -18.86 -6.54 57.52
C ARG A 7 -20.19 -6.27 56.80
N SER A 8 -20.16 -5.40 55.79
CA SER A 8 -21.18 -5.29 54.75
C SER A 8 -20.58 -5.84 53.44
N ALA A 9 -21.38 -6.61 52.73
CA ALA A 9 -21.00 -7.44 51.59
C ALA A 9 -20.50 -6.65 50.37
N SER A 10 -19.54 -7.25 49.66
CA SER A 10 -19.02 -6.80 48.38
C SER A 10 -20.04 -7.02 47.28
N GLU A 11 -20.56 -5.93 46.71
CA GLU A 11 -21.30 -5.97 45.44
C GLU A 11 -20.26 -5.91 44.30
N VAL A 12 -20.08 -7.04 43.63
CA VAL A 12 -19.24 -7.15 42.43
C VAL A 12 -19.91 -6.32 41.34
N LYS A 13 -19.41 -5.10 41.10
CA LYS A 13 -19.74 -4.37 39.88
C LYS A 13 -19.12 -5.13 38.71
N SER A 14 -19.97 -5.89 38.03
CA SER A 14 -19.71 -6.45 36.71
C SER A 14 -19.17 -5.36 35.80
N GLU A 15 -17.92 -5.53 35.40
CA GLU A 15 -17.25 -4.73 34.37
C GLU A 15 -18.14 -4.75 33.11
N PRO A 16 -18.49 -3.61 32.51
CA PRO A 16 -19.32 -3.61 31.32
C PRO A 16 -18.58 -4.36 30.21
N GLU A 17 -19.19 -5.47 29.80
CA GLU A 17 -18.74 -6.35 28.73
C GLU A 17 -18.42 -5.49 27.49
N ARG A 18 -17.15 -5.47 27.10
CA ARG A 18 -16.70 -4.72 25.92
C ARG A 18 -17.50 -5.26 24.71
N PRO A 19 -18.20 -4.41 23.95
CA PRO A 19 -19.08 -4.89 22.89
C PRO A 19 -18.30 -5.71 21.85
N PRO A 20 -18.93 -6.75 21.26
CA PRO A 20 -18.31 -7.59 20.26
C PRO A 20 -17.73 -6.76 19.10
N PRO A 21 -16.63 -7.19 18.47
CA PRO A 21 -15.94 -6.44 17.42
C PRO A 21 -16.84 -5.91 16.28
N ALA A 22 -17.95 -6.60 16.00
CA ALA A 22 -18.94 -6.24 14.99
C ALA A 22 -19.77 -4.97 15.29
N LEU A 23 -19.72 -4.42 16.51
CA LEU A 23 -20.44 -3.21 16.92
C LEU A 23 -19.51 -2.04 17.23
N ARG A 24 -18.22 -2.15 16.91
CA ARG A 24 -17.32 -1.00 16.94
C ARG A 24 -17.76 -0.03 15.83
N PRO A 25 -17.85 1.27 16.09
CA PRO A 25 -18.16 2.24 15.04
C PRO A 25 -17.15 2.05 13.91
N GLU A 26 -17.65 1.78 12.70
CA GLU A 26 -16.81 1.73 11.51
C GLU A 26 -15.99 3.02 11.38
N PRO A 27 -14.78 2.96 10.78
CA PRO A 27 -13.96 4.14 10.61
C PRO A 27 -14.76 5.18 9.85
N LYS A 28 -14.89 6.37 10.44
CA LYS A 28 -15.63 7.50 9.90
C LYS A 28 -15.25 7.72 8.41
N VAL A 29 -16.23 7.49 7.53
CA VAL A 29 -16.23 7.99 6.15
C VAL A 29 -16.11 9.52 6.23
N GLY A 30 -14.92 10.08 5.97
CA GLY A 30 -14.76 11.54 5.99
C GLY A 30 -13.35 12.13 6.03
N ASN A 31 -12.31 11.35 6.37
CA ASN A 31 -10.92 11.79 6.21
C ASN A 31 -10.22 10.91 5.19
N GLN A 32 -10.41 11.19 3.90
CA GLN A 32 -9.63 10.52 2.85
C GLN A 32 -8.14 10.74 3.14
N ARG A 33 -7.44 9.63 3.42
CA ARG A 33 -6.02 9.66 3.71
C ARG A 33 -5.28 10.15 2.46
N LYS A 34 -4.47 11.18 2.63
CA LYS A 34 -3.61 11.71 1.58
C LYS A 34 -2.26 10.99 1.59
N PHE A 35 -1.76 10.71 0.41
CA PHE A 35 -0.48 10.07 0.15
C PHE A 35 0.38 10.98 -0.71
N LEU A 36 1.69 10.85 -0.61
CA LEU A 36 2.64 11.59 -1.43
C LEU A 36 3.44 10.60 -2.28
N ILE A 37 3.49 10.83 -3.59
CA ILE A 37 4.39 10.10 -4.49
C ILE A 37 5.41 11.08 -5.05
N THR A 38 6.69 10.71 -5.01
CA THR A 38 7.75 11.42 -5.72
C THR A 38 8.05 10.75 -7.06
N ARG A 39 8.68 11.49 -7.99
CA ARG A 39 9.22 10.91 -9.23
C ARG A 39 10.14 9.73 -8.95
N LYS A 40 10.97 9.81 -7.90
CA LYS A 40 11.86 8.72 -7.49
C LYS A 40 11.05 7.47 -7.11
N ASP A 41 9.96 7.63 -6.36
CA ASP A 41 9.08 6.52 -5.99
C ASP A 41 8.36 5.93 -7.21
N ALA A 42 7.84 6.78 -8.10
CA ALA A 42 7.19 6.35 -9.34
C ALA A 42 8.13 5.53 -10.23
N MET A 43 9.37 5.99 -10.44
CA MET A 43 10.37 5.24 -11.21
C MET A 43 10.78 3.94 -10.53
N LYS A 44 10.82 3.93 -9.20
CA LYS A 44 11.12 2.71 -8.46
C LYS A 44 10.01 1.66 -8.56
N ARG A 45 8.74 2.09 -8.63
CA ARG A 45 7.60 1.19 -8.89
C ARG A 45 7.67 0.54 -10.27
N ALA A 46 8.38 1.15 -11.23
CA ALA A 46 8.57 0.61 -12.57
C ALA A 46 9.32 -0.73 -12.56
N GLY A 47 10.19 -0.95 -11.57
CA GLY A 47 10.88 -2.23 -11.38
C GLY A 47 11.71 -2.67 -12.60
N GLY A 48 12.23 -1.73 -13.40
CA GLY A 48 13.00 -2.00 -14.60
C GLY A 48 12.15 -2.17 -15.86
N VAL A 49 10.83 -2.00 -15.82
CA VAL A 49 10.00 -2.01 -17.04
C VAL A 49 10.30 -0.78 -17.92
N GLU A 50 10.68 0.34 -17.32
CA GLU A 50 10.98 1.61 -17.99
C GLU A 50 12.12 1.50 -19.01
N THR A 51 13.05 0.56 -18.80
CA THR A 51 14.18 0.34 -19.70
C THR A 51 13.82 -0.51 -20.90
N ARG A 52 12.79 -1.36 -20.79
CA ARG A 52 12.36 -2.35 -21.81
C ARG A 52 11.33 -1.81 -22.80
N ILE A 53 10.63 -0.74 -22.42
CA ILE A 53 9.65 -0.09 -23.29
C ILE A 53 10.34 0.43 -24.55
N CYS A 54 9.73 0.22 -25.71
CA CYS A 54 10.27 0.61 -27.02
C CYS A 54 11.63 -0.03 -27.38
N ASP A 55 12.06 -1.05 -26.64
CA ASP A 55 13.23 -1.86 -26.99
C ASP A 55 12.77 -3.10 -27.76
N MET A 56 13.10 -3.15 -29.05
CA MET A 56 12.68 -4.22 -29.96
C MET A 56 13.28 -5.59 -29.64
N SER A 57 14.24 -5.68 -28.71
CA SER A 57 14.74 -6.95 -28.19
C SER A 57 13.79 -7.62 -27.19
N PHE A 58 12.75 -6.92 -26.73
CA PHE A 58 11.73 -7.44 -25.82
C PHE A 58 10.38 -7.59 -26.51
N ASP A 59 9.64 -8.64 -26.15
CA ASP A 59 8.22 -8.78 -26.49
C ASP A 59 7.42 -7.67 -25.80
N GLN A 60 7.02 -6.66 -26.59
CA GLN A 60 6.31 -5.50 -26.11
C GLN A 60 4.89 -5.84 -25.64
N VAL A 61 4.24 -6.85 -26.24
CA VAL A 61 2.89 -7.29 -25.82
C VAL A 61 2.96 -7.96 -24.45
N ALA A 62 4.01 -8.76 -24.20
CA ALA A 62 4.24 -9.37 -22.90
C ALA A 62 4.51 -8.36 -21.76
N LEU A 63 4.79 -7.09 -22.06
CA LEU A 63 4.97 -6.05 -21.04
C LEU A 63 3.65 -5.53 -20.45
N ILE A 64 2.51 -5.72 -21.13
CA ILE A 64 1.20 -5.17 -20.73
C ILE A 64 0.88 -5.42 -19.23
N PRO A 65 1.02 -6.64 -18.67
CA PRO A 65 0.71 -6.87 -17.26
C PRO A 65 1.63 -6.10 -16.29
N SER A 66 2.89 -5.87 -16.67
CA SER A 66 3.82 -5.09 -15.87
C SER A 66 3.54 -3.59 -15.97
N MET A 67 3.12 -3.13 -17.15
CA MET A 67 2.67 -1.75 -17.39
C MET A 67 1.43 -1.42 -16.56
N ARG A 68 0.43 -2.32 -16.52
CA ARG A 68 -0.79 -2.17 -15.70
C ARG A 68 -0.53 -2.11 -14.21
N ARG A 69 0.51 -2.80 -13.73
CA ARG A 69 0.93 -2.73 -12.32
C ARG A 69 1.69 -1.45 -11.99
N TRP A 70 2.39 -0.88 -12.97
CA TRP A 70 3.19 0.32 -12.77
C TRP A 70 2.37 1.60 -12.92
N LEU A 71 1.58 1.71 -13.99
CA LEU A 71 0.95 2.95 -14.41
C LEU A 71 -0.40 3.16 -13.73
N ASN A 72 -0.54 4.32 -13.12
CA ASN A 72 -1.78 4.89 -12.62
C ASN A 72 -1.68 6.43 -12.66
N ARG A 73 -2.76 7.13 -12.28
CA ARG A 73 -2.81 8.60 -12.31
C ARG A 73 -1.69 9.27 -11.49
N PRO A 74 -1.47 8.94 -10.20
CA PRO A 74 -0.39 9.52 -9.40
C PRO A 74 1.00 9.30 -10.00
N VAL A 75 1.28 8.09 -10.51
CA VAL A 75 2.55 7.76 -11.17
C VAL A 75 2.74 8.64 -12.40
N ILE A 76 1.76 8.68 -13.32
CA ILE A 76 1.88 9.45 -14.56
C ILE A 76 2.09 10.94 -14.28
N LYS A 77 1.45 11.52 -13.26
CA LYS A 77 1.62 12.95 -12.93
C LYS A 77 3.07 13.34 -12.67
N VAL A 78 3.84 12.50 -11.97
CA VAL A 78 5.22 12.82 -11.54
C VAL A 78 6.32 12.34 -12.48
N LEU A 79 5.97 11.60 -13.55
CA LEU A 79 6.95 11.18 -14.54
C LEU A 79 7.55 12.37 -15.30
N SER A 80 8.82 12.26 -15.69
CA SER A 80 9.46 13.25 -16.54
C SER A 80 8.79 13.33 -17.91
N GLU A 81 8.89 14.49 -18.57
CA GLU A 81 8.35 14.65 -19.93
C GLU A 81 8.92 13.60 -20.90
N ARG A 82 10.21 13.31 -20.79
CA ARG A 82 10.86 12.27 -21.61
C ARG A 82 10.21 10.91 -21.41
N MET A 83 9.91 10.53 -20.16
CA MET A 83 9.27 9.25 -19.88
C MET A 83 7.81 9.23 -20.32
N LYS A 84 7.07 10.33 -20.12
CA LYS A 84 5.69 10.48 -20.62
C LYS A 84 5.61 10.33 -22.12
N LYS A 85 6.55 10.91 -22.87
CA LYS A 85 6.66 10.76 -24.32
C LYS A 85 6.90 9.29 -24.71
N LYS A 86 7.86 8.63 -24.05
CA LYS A 86 8.15 7.21 -24.28
C LYS A 86 6.93 6.31 -24.04
N LEU A 87 6.20 6.58 -22.96
CA LEU A 87 4.95 5.88 -22.63
C LEU A 87 3.86 6.14 -23.66
N PHE A 88 3.72 7.38 -24.13
CA PHE A 88 2.75 7.75 -25.14
C PHE A 88 2.97 6.96 -26.43
N ASP A 89 4.21 6.91 -26.93
CA ASP A 89 4.57 6.18 -28.16
C ASP A 89 4.26 4.68 -28.02
N TRP A 90 4.51 4.09 -26.84
CA TRP A 90 4.20 2.69 -26.57
C TRP A 90 2.68 2.43 -26.45
N CYS A 91 1.94 3.28 -25.74
CA CYS A 91 0.49 3.14 -25.55
C CYS A 91 -0.27 3.26 -26.88
N GLN A 92 0.22 4.05 -27.83
CA GLN A 92 -0.37 4.14 -29.17
C GLN A 92 -0.33 2.81 -29.95
N GLN A 93 0.65 1.95 -29.67
CA GLN A 93 0.86 0.72 -30.42
C GLN A 93 0.29 -0.51 -29.71
N TYR A 94 0.36 -0.58 -28.38
CA TYR A 94 0.13 -1.82 -27.63
C TYR A 94 -1.04 -1.80 -26.65
N ASP A 95 -1.25 -0.70 -25.91
CA ASP A 95 -2.36 -0.57 -24.94
C ASP A 95 -2.76 0.91 -24.77
N PRO A 96 -3.92 1.34 -25.31
CA PRO A 96 -4.33 2.74 -25.30
C PRO A 96 -4.88 3.25 -23.96
N SER A 97 -4.98 2.40 -22.93
CA SER A 97 -5.69 2.67 -21.66
C SER A 97 -5.26 3.97 -20.96
N TRP A 98 -4.01 4.42 -21.14
CA TRP A 98 -3.46 5.60 -20.47
C TRP A 98 -3.27 6.83 -21.38
N LEU A 99 -3.64 6.76 -22.66
CA LEU A 99 -3.39 7.86 -23.62
C LEU A 99 -4.05 9.17 -23.19
N SER A 100 -5.31 9.13 -22.72
CA SER A 100 -6.05 10.30 -22.26
C SER A 100 -5.33 10.99 -21.09
N LEU A 101 -4.88 10.21 -20.12
CA LEU A 101 -4.18 10.70 -18.95
C LEU A 101 -2.78 11.24 -19.27
N LEU A 102 -2.07 10.61 -20.22
CA LEU A 102 -0.79 11.12 -20.72
C LEU A 102 -0.96 12.46 -21.45
N PHE A 103 -2.08 12.65 -22.15
CA PHE A 103 -2.41 13.92 -22.79
C PHE A 103 -2.71 15.02 -21.75
N GLU A 104 -3.49 14.72 -20.71
CA GLU A 104 -3.73 15.63 -19.57
C GLU A 104 -2.43 16.00 -18.83
N ALA A 105 -1.47 15.07 -18.76
CA ALA A 105 -0.21 15.25 -18.05
C ALA A 105 0.89 15.91 -18.90
N LYS A 106 0.61 16.23 -20.17
CA LYS A 106 1.57 16.85 -21.10
C LYS A 106 1.94 18.26 -20.62
N GLY A 107 3.23 18.62 -20.69
CA GLY A 107 3.74 19.92 -20.23
C GLY A 107 3.88 20.05 -18.71
N ASN A 108 3.39 19.07 -17.93
CA ASN A 108 3.56 19.06 -16.48
C ASN A 108 4.82 18.25 -16.13
N ASP A 109 5.79 18.84 -15.45
CA ASP A 109 6.98 18.12 -14.94
C ASP A 109 7.07 18.15 -13.41
N MET A 110 6.01 17.71 -12.76
CA MET A 110 5.94 17.65 -11.30
C MET A 110 6.96 16.66 -10.73
N THR A 111 7.64 17.03 -9.66
CA THR A 111 8.59 16.17 -8.93
C THR A 111 7.91 15.33 -7.84
N SER A 112 6.76 15.79 -7.36
CA SER A 112 5.92 15.11 -6.37
C SER A 112 4.43 15.43 -6.58
N TYR A 113 3.55 14.53 -6.15
CA TYR A 113 2.11 14.68 -6.25
C TYR A 113 1.44 14.13 -5.00
N GLU A 114 0.56 14.93 -4.39
CA GLU A 114 -0.30 14.51 -3.28
C GLU A 114 -1.59 13.93 -3.87
N TYR A 115 -1.98 12.74 -3.42
CA TYR A 115 -3.09 11.98 -4.00
C TYR A 115 -3.87 11.20 -2.94
N THR A 116 -5.10 10.81 -3.28
CA THR A 116 -5.93 9.93 -2.45
C THR A 116 -5.89 8.49 -2.95
N ALA A 117 -6.22 7.51 -2.11
CA ALA A 117 -6.23 6.10 -2.53
C ALA A 117 -7.15 5.84 -3.74
N GLU A 118 -8.23 6.62 -3.90
CA GLU A 118 -9.16 6.54 -5.03
C GLU A 118 -8.52 6.89 -6.38
N GLU A 119 -7.42 7.65 -6.36
CA GLU A 119 -6.66 7.98 -7.58
C GLU A 119 -5.69 6.87 -8.01
N GLU A 120 -5.39 5.90 -7.14
CA GLU A 120 -4.74 4.66 -7.56
C GLU A 120 -5.84 3.66 -7.94
N ASP A 121 -5.86 3.23 -9.21
CA ASP A 121 -6.74 2.13 -9.61
C ASP A 121 -6.49 0.93 -8.68
N PRO A 122 -7.52 0.42 -7.99
CA PRO A 122 -7.32 -0.61 -6.99
C PRO A 122 -6.92 -1.92 -7.66
N ILE A 123 -5.72 -2.41 -7.34
CA ILE A 123 -5.30 -3.78 -7.69
C ILE A 123 -6.05 -4.79 -6.81
N LEU A 124 -6.36 -4.41 -5.56
CA LEU A 124 -7.13 -5.20 -4.60
C LEU A 124 -8.34 -4.39 -4.11
N ALA A 125 -9.53 -4.99 -4.16
CA ALA A 125 -10.75 -4.35 -3.66
C ALA A 125 -10.70 -4.23 -2.13
N GLU A 126 -11.42 -3.24 -1.56
CA GLU A 126 -11.38 -2.94 -0.12
C GLU A 126 -11.62 -4.17 0.79
N PRO A 127 -12.61 -5.05 0.54
CA PRO A 127 -12.82 -6.23 1.39
C PRO A 127 -11.61 -7.19 1.38
N GLN A 128 -10.96 -7.34 0.24
CA GLN A 128 -9.80 -8.20 0.06
C GLN A 128 -8.54 -7.56 0.69
N PHE A 129 -8.43 -6.25 0.62
CA PHE A 129 -7.35 -5.50 1.29
C PHE A 129 -7.46 -5.60 2.81
N GLN A 130 -8.66 -5.46 3.36
CA GLN A 130 -8.91 -5.63 4.79
C GLN A 130 -8.59 -7.05 5.27
N ALA A 131 -8.91 -8.09 4.48
CA ALA A 131 -8.52 -9.46 4.79
C ALA A 131 -6.99 -9.67 4.77
N LEU A 132 -6.28 -9.09 3.80
CA LEU A 132 -4.81 -9.14 3.73
C LEU A 132 -4.16 -8.44 4.93
N ARG A 133 -4.72 -7.31 5.36
CA ARG A 133 -4.29 -6.56 6.54
C ARG A 133 -4.43 -7.41 7.81
N GLU A 134 -5.59 -8.02 8.03
CA GLU A 134 -5.83 -8.90 9.18
C GLU A 134 -4.85 -10.07 9.21
N LEU A 135 -4.62 -10.72 8.06
CA LEU A 135 -3.65 -11.80 7.93
C LEU A 135 -2.22 -11.36 8.30
N LEU A 136 -1.81 -10.14 7.90
CA LEU A 136 -0.50 -9.58 8.27
C LEU A 136 -0.36 -9.34 9.79
N MET A 137 -1.46 -8.98 10.46
CA MET A 137 -1.47 -8.72 11.90
C MET A 137 -1.51 -10.00 12.74
N GLU A 138 -2.15 -11.06 12.23
CA GLU A 138 -2.30 -12.35 12.93
C GLU A 138 -1.16 -13.33 12.67
N LEU A 139 -0.34 -13.08 11.63
CA LEU A 139 0.81 -13.92 11.32
C LEU A 139 1.73 -14.09 12.56
N PRO A 140 2.10 -15.34 12.91
CA PRO A 140 3.13 -15.56 13.92
C PRO A 140 4.44 -14.91 13.47
N PRO A 141 5.34 -14.53 14.41
CA PRO A 141 6.64 -13.92 14.11
C PRO A 141 7.62 -14.91 13.46
N ASP A 142 7.21 -15.51 12.35
CA ASP A 142 7.98 -16.39 11.50
C ASP A 142 8.50 -15.60 10.29
N ARG A 143 9.82 -15.63 10.12
CA ARG A 143 10.52 -14.81 9.13
C ARG A 143 10.10 -15.15 7.70
N ASP A 144 9.93 -16.43 7.40
CA ASP A 144 9.62 -16.89 6.04
C ASP A 144 8.15 -16.65 5.68
N ALA A 145 7.24 -16.80 6.65
CA ALA A 145 5.83 -16.49 6.48
C ALA A 145 5.62 -15.01 6.16
N TYR A 146 6.26 -14.11 6.91
CA TYR A 146 6.21 -12.67 6.63
C TYR A 146 6.82 -12.31 5.28
N LYS A 147 7.98 -12.89 4.95
CA LYS A 147 8.64 -12.65 3.67
C LYS A 147 7.76 -13.09 2.49
N ASN A 148 7.16 -14.28 2.57
CA ASN A 148 6.31 -14.83 1.52
C ASN A 148 5.01 -14.03 1.37
N LEU A 149 4.32 -13.73 2.48
CA LEU A 149 3.10 -12.92 2.42
C LEU A 149 3.40 -11.50 1.92
N TRP A 150 4.53 -10.92 2.32
CA TRP A 150 4.91 -9.59 1.85
C TRP A 150 5.22 -9.56 0.35
N ASN A 151 5.85 -10.60 -0.19
CA ASN A 151 6.04 -10.75 -1.64
C ASN A 151 4.69 -10.84 -2.36
N PHE A 152 3.73 -11.59 -1.82
CA PHE A 152 2.37 -11.63 -2.35
C PHE A 152 1.69 -10.27 -2.28
N ALA A 153 1.69 -9.62 -1.12
CA ALA A 153 1.13 -8.28 -0.91
C ALA A 153 1.69 -7.30 -1.95
N ARG A 154 3.00 -7.33 -2.23
CA ARG A 154 3.62 -6.49 -3.27
C ARG A 154 3.08 -6.69 -4.68
N LEU A 155 2.58 -7.88 -5.00
CA LEU A 155 2.01 -8.18 -6.32
C LEU A 155 0.55 -7.74 -6.43
N VAL A 156 -0.19 -7.83 -5.33
CA VAL A 156 -1.64 -7.63 -5.35
C VAL A 156 -2.10 -6.28 -4.80
N THR A 157 -1.23 -5.51 -4.15
CA THR A 157 -1.60 -4.20 -3.59
C THR A 157 -1.03 -3.04 -4.40
N THR A 158 -1.69 -1.90 -4.30
CA THR A 158 -1.14 -0.62 -4.74
C THR A 158 -0.02 -0.17 -3.79
N HIS A 159 0.71 0.90 -4.14
CA HIS A 159 1.74 1.41 -3.24
C HIS A 159 1.13 2.10 -2.02
N SER A 160 0.04 2.85 -2.17
CA SER A 160 -0.64 3.48 -1.03
C SER A 160 -1.09 2.42 -0.02
N GLN A 161 -1.68 1.33 -0.51
CA GLN A 161 -2.04 0.16 0.29
C GLN A 161 -0.82 -0.45 1.00
N ARG A 162 0.34 -0.57 0.34
CA ARG A 162 1.56 -1.05 1.01
C ARG A 162 2.09 -0.11 2.07
N VAL A 163 2.13 1.19 1.79
CA VAL A 163 2.60 2.19 2.75
C VAL A 163 1.72 2.13 4.00
N TYR A 164 0.40 2.05 3.80
CA TYR A 164 -0.56 1.84 4.87
C TYR A 164 -0.20 0.58 5.71
N LEU A 165 -0.01 -0.58 5.06
CA LEU A 165 0.34 -1.82 5.76
C LEU A 165 1.67 -1.72 6.53
N VAL A 166 2.71 -1.11 5.95
CA VAL A 166 4.01 -0.95 6.64
C VAL A 166 3.87 -0.09 7.89
N GLU A 167 3.20 1.05 7.77
CA GLU A 167 3.03 1.99 8.88
C GLU A 167 2.18 1.36 9.99
N GLU A 168 1.11 0.67 9.62
CA GLU A 168 0.27 0.01 10.58
C GLU A 168 1.00 -1.13 11.29
N VAL A 169 1.72 -1.98 10.57
CA VAL A 169 2.53 -3.04 11.19
C VAL A 169 3.59 -2.43 12.12
N ARG A 170 4.22 -1.32 11.74
CA ARG A 170 5.18 -0.61 12.60
C ARG A 170 4.54 -0.10 13.90
N ASP A 171 3.30 0.37 13.84
CA ASP A 171 2.60 0.92 15.00
C ASP A 171 2.12 -0.17 15.96
N TYR A 172 1.66 -1.32 15.44
CA TYR A 172 1.03 -2.37 16.23
C TYR A 172 1.92 -3.60 16.52
N ARG A 173 2.90 -3.91 15.67
CA ARG A 173 3.80 -5.09 15.80
C ARG A 173 5.24 -4.66 16.03
N LYS A 174 5.54 -4.29 17.28
CA LYS A 174 6.89 -3.87 17.72
C LYS A 174 7.93 -4.99 17.72
N ASP A 175 7.46 -6.23 17.63
CA ASP A 175 8.26 -7.44 17.40
C ASP A 175 8.78 -7.55 15.97
N LEU A 176 8.27 -6.73 15.05
CA LEU A 176 8.71 -6.70 13.66
C LEU A 176 9.58 -5.46 13.39
N GLU A 177 10.49 -5.62 12.45
CA GLU A 177 11.32 -4.56 11.89
C GLU A 177 11.05 -4.45 10.38
N TYR A 178 10.78 -3.23 9.94
CA TYR A 178 10.77 -2.91 8.52
C TYR A 178 12.21 -2.66 8.07
N ILE A 179 12.72 -3.54 7.20
CA ILE A 179 14.04 -3.40 6.59
C ILE A 179 13.83 -2.73 5.23
N PRO A 180 14.20 -1.45 5.05
CA PRO A 180 14.10 -0.78 3.76
C PRO A 180 14.92 -1.55 2.71
N GLY A 181 14.38 -1.73 1.51
CA GLY A 181 15.13 -2.34 0.41
C GLY A 181 16.36 -1.49 0.08
N LYS A 182 17.52 -2.11 -0.15
CA LYS A 182 18.79 -1.42 -0.44
C LYS A 182 18.71 -0.49 -1.67
N ASP A 183 17.82 -0.80 -2.60
CA ASP A 183 17.59 0.00 -3.83
C ASP A 183 16.31 0.84 -3.74
N GLY A 184 15.89 1.11 -2.51
CA GLY A 184 14.66 1.78 -2.16
C GLY A 184 13.41 0.92 -2.29
N SER A 185 13.44 -0.29 -2.89
CA SER A 185 12.24 -1.14 -3.01
C SER A 185 11.45 -1.19 -1.70
N THR A 186 10.11 -1.27 -1.75
CA THR A 186 9.28 -1.39 -0.53
C THR A 186 9.87 -2.53 0.30
N GLY A 187 10.46 -2.15 1.43
CA GLY A 187 11.27 -2.98 2.30
C GLY A 187 10.51 -4.18 2.82
N ILE A 188 11.19 -5.12 3.46
CA ILE A 188 10.57 -6.34 3.96
C ILE A 188 10.28 -6.16 5.45
N LEU A 189 9.09 -6.56 5.89
CA LEU A 189 8.76 -6.72 7.30
C LEU A 189 9.31 -8.07 7.77
N LEU A 190 10.19 -8.08 8.77
CA LEU A 190 10.75 -9.30 9.35
C LEU A 190 10.65 -9.25 10.88
N PRO A 191 10.59 -10.38 11.58
CA PRO A 191 10.76 -10.43 13.03
C PRO A 191 12.10 -9.83 13.46
N ARG A 192 12.11 -9.11 14.58
CA ARG A 192 13.32 -8.69 15.29
C ARG A 192 14.00 -9.92 15.89
N ASN A 193 15.32 -10.01 15.68
CA ASN A 193 16.17 -10.99 16.36
C ASN A 193 16.40 -10.60 17.82
#